data_AF-A0A953EHD1-F1
#
_entry.id   AF-A0A953EHD1-F1
#
_cell.length_a   1.000
_cell.length_b   1.000
_cell.length_c   1.000
_cell.angle_alpha   90.00
_cell.angle_beta   90.00
_cell.angle_gamma   90.00
#
_symmetry.space_group_name_H-M   'P 1'
#
loop_
_entity.id
_entity.type
_entity.pdbx_description
1 polymer ?
#
loop_
_entity_poly.entity_id
_entity_poly.type
_entity_poly.pdbx_seq_one_letter_code
_entity_poly.pdbx_strand_id
1 'polypeptide(L)'
;MNRLTRPDAAAAGEAARLGEELRDARLALGLSVEDIAASLRIRRGYLVALEEGRLRDLPALAYALGFVRSYARALGLDEDEMVRRFREVSGPAVQRKTDLVFPEPVPERGVP
;
A
#
# COMPACT_ATOMS: atom_id res chain seq x y z
N MET A 1 4.58 2.02 38.40
CA MET A 1 3.82 2.82 37.42
C MET A 1 4.63 2.97 36.14
N ASN A 2 4.23 2.32 35.03
CA ASN A 2 3.97 2.96 33.74
C ASN A 2 3.42 1.91 32.76
N ARG A 3 2.35 2.26 32.05
CA ARG A 3 1.51 1.35 31.26
C ARG A 3 2.32 0.62 30.19
N LEU A 4 2.24 -0.71 30.18
CA LEU A 4 2.45 -1.52 28.98
C LEU A 4 1.35 -1.15 27.98
N THR A 5 1.54 -0.08 27.21
CA THR A 5 0.72 0.17 26.02
C THR A 5 1.04 -0.95 25.04
N ARG A 6 0.17 -1.96 24.94
CA ARG A 6 0.08 -2.84 23.77
C ARG A 6 -0.41 -1.97 22.59
N PRO A 7 0.44 -1.51 21.67
CA PRO A 7 -0.01 -0.68 20.55
C PRO A 7 -0.42 -1.54 19.35
N ASP A 8 -0.12 -2.85 19.38
CA ASP A 8 -0.13 -3.71 18.19
C ASP A 8 -1.54 -4.03 17.67
N ALA A 9 -2.49 -4.34 18.56
CA ALA A 9 -3.82 -4.82 18.15
C ALA A 9 -4.73 -3.71 17.60
N ALA A 10 -4.64 -2.50 18.16
CA ALA A 10 -5.45 -1.37 17.70
C ALA A 10 -4.96 -0.83 16.35
N ALA A 11 -3.64 -0.74 16.16
CA ALA A 11 -3.04 -0.33 14.89
C ALA A 11 -3.33 -1.34 13.76
N ALA A 12 -3.28 -2.65 14.07
CA ALA A 12 -3.66 -3.69 13.10
C ALA A 12 -5.15 -3.62 12.71
N GLY A 13 -6.04 -3.31 13.67
CA GLY A 13 -7.47 -3.13 13.40
C GLY A 13 -7.76 -1.93 12.51
N GLU A 14 -7.08 -0.81 12.73
CA GLU A 14 -7.23 0.39 11.89
C GLU A 14 -6.63 0.19 10.49
N ALA A 15 -5.50 -0.54 10.37
CA ALA A 15 -4.91 -0.91 9.09
C ALA A 15 -5.87 -1.77 8.24
N ALA A 16 -6.58 -2.71 8.87
CA ALA A 16 -7.57 -3.54 8.19
C ALA A 16 -8.74 -2.68 7.68
N ARG A 17 -9.27 -1.75 8.50
CA ARG A 17 -10.37 -0.85 8.09
C ARG A 17 -9.99 0.06 6.94
N LEU A 18 -8.77 0.62 6.96
CA LEU A 18 -8.25 1.42 5.85
C LEU A 18 -8.15 0.58 4.58
N GLY A 19 -7.68 -0.66 4.70
CA GLY A 19 -7.63 -1.61 3.58
C GLY A 19 -9.00 -1.94 3.00
N GLU A 20 -9.99 -2.21 3.87
CA GLU A 20 -11.38 -2.44 3.50
C GLU A 20 -11.96 -1.23 2.75
N GLU A 21 -11.72 -0.01 3.23
CA GLU A 21 -12.17 1.23 2.58
C GLU A 21 -11.60 1.38 1.15
N LEU A 22 -10.29 1.14 0.97
CA LEU A 22 -9.66 1.14 -0.35
C LEU A 22 -10.26 0.07 -1.28
N ARG A 23 -10.48 -1.13 -0.75
CA ARG A 23 -11.07 -2.25 -1.49
C ARG A 23 -12.50 -1.94 -1.93
N ASP A 24 -13.32 -1.44 -1.01
CA ASP A 24 -14.72 -1.13 -1.26
C ASP A 24 -14.85 -0.01 -2.30
N ALA A 25 -14.03 1.03 -2.21
CA ALA A 25 -13.98 2.08 -3.22
C ALA A 25 -13.56 1.55 -4.60
N ARG A 26 -12.58 0.63 -4.68
CA ARG A 26 -12.21 -0.03 -5.94
C ARG A 26 -13.37 -0.84 -6.52
N LEU A 27 -14.03 -1.63 -5.68
CA LEU A 27 -15.14 -2.48 -6.11
C LEU A 27 -16.36 -1.65 -6.54
N ALA A 28 -16.62 -0.52 -5.89
CA ALA A 28 -17.68 0.42 -6.28
C ALA A 28 -17.45 1.02 -7.68
N LEU A 29 -16.19 1.13 -8.11
CA LEU A 29 -15.82 1.53 -9.47
C LEU A 29 -15.81 0.37 -10.48
N GLY A 30 -16.12 -0.86 -10.05
CA GLY A 30 -16.11 -2.05 -10.91
C GLY A 30 -14.73 -2.47 -11.40
N LEU A 31 -13.66 -2.00 -10.75
CA LEU A 31 -12.27 -2.26 -11.16
C LEU A 31 -11.74 -3.55 -10.52
N SER A 32 -11.06 -4.39 -11.31
CA SER A 32 -10.24 -5.47 -10.73
C SER A 32 -8.98 -4.90 -10.09
N VAL A 33 -8.38 -5.63 -9.14
CA VAL A 33 -7.10 -5.19 -8.54
C VAL A 33 -5.97 -5.23 -9.58
N GLU A 34 -6.06 -6.15 -10.55
CA GLU A 34 -5.17 -6.25 -11.70
C GLU A 34 -5.20 -4.99 -12.59
N ASP A 35 -6.38 -4.48 -12.93
CA ASP A 35 -6.54 -3.31 -13.81
C ASP A 35 -5.95 -2.06 -13.19
N ILE A 36 -6.28 -1.80 -11.92
CA ILE A 36 -5.77 -0.60 -11.23
C ILE A 36 -4.28 -0.72 -10.90
N ALA A 37 -3.78 -1.93 -10.60
CA ALA A 37 -2.34 -2.18 -10.43
C ALA A 37 -1.58 -1.85 -11.72
N ALA A 38 -2.08 -2.28 -12.88
CA ALA A 38 -1.48 -1.99 -14.18
C ALA A 38 -1.51 -0.49 -14.50
N SER A 39 -2.65 0.17 -14.29
CA SER A 39 -2.82 1.62 -14.50
C SER A 39 -1.86 2.45 -13.65
N LEU A 40 -1.74 2.10 -12.36
CA LEU A 40 -0.86 2.79 -11.41
C LEU A 40 0.62 2.39 -11.52
N ARG A 41 0.94 1.35 -12.30
CA ARG A 41 2.27 0.72 -12.35
C ARG A 41 2.76 0.28 -10.97
N ILE A 42 1.85 -0.21 -10.14
CA ILE A 42 2.15 -0.77 -8.81
C ILE A 42 1.99 -2.29 -8.90
N ARG A 43 2.92 -3.05 -8.28
CA ARG A 43 2.76 -4.51 -8.25
C ARG A 43 1.45 -4.87 -7.55
N ARG A 44 0.63 -5.72 -8.18
CA ARG A 44 -0.65 -6.22 -7.62
C ARG A 44 -0.53 -6.64 -6.16
N GLY A 45 0.54 -7.35 -5.80
CA GLY A 45 0.76 -7.83 -4.43
C GLY A 45 0.78 -6.72 -3.39
N TYR A 46 1.24 -5.51 -3.73
CA TYR A 46 1.21 -4.38 -2.80
C TYR A 46 -0.18 -3.78 -2.64
N LEU A 47 -0.98 -3.71 -3.70
CA LEU A 47 -2.38 -3.26 -3.59
C LEU A 47 -3.22 -4.25 -2.78
N VAL A 48 -3.03 -5.55 -3.00
CA VAL A 48 -3.66 -6.59 -2.18
C VAL A 48 -3.23 -6.49 -0.72
N ALA A 49 -1.94 -6.27 -0.45
CA ALA A 49 -1.45 -6.09 0.92
C ALA A 49 -2.04 -4.83 1.59
N LEU A 50 -2.24 -3.74 0.85
CA LEU A 50 -2.93 -2.55 1.34
C LEU A 50 -4.39 -2.87 1.69
N GLU A 51 -5.12 -3.53 0.77
CA GLU A 51 -6.53 -3.89 0.96
C GLU A 51 -6.76 -4.87 2.13
N GLU A 52 -5.78 -5.72 2.44
CA GLU A 52 -5.86 -6.67 3.55
C GLU A 52 -5.20 -6.16 4.84
N GLY A 53 -4.72 -4.91 4.87
CA GLY A 53 -4.02 -4.35 6.04
C GLY A 53 -2.69 -5.06 6.37
N ARG A 54 -2.10 -5.80 5.43
CA ARG A 54 -0.85 -6.56 5.60
C ARG A 54 0.38 -5.65 5.47
N LEU A 55 0.53 -4.72 6.40
CA LEU A 55 1.58 -3.69 6.36
C LEU A 55 3.02 -4.25 6.29
N ARG A 56 3.23 -5.48 6.75
CA ARG A 56 4.55 -6.16 6.72
C ARG A 56 4.96 -6.62 5.32
N ASP A 57 4.01 -6.73 4.39
CA ASP A 57 4.23 -7.18 3.02
C ASP A 57 4.46 -5.98 2.07
N LEU A 58 4.40 -4.76 2.59
CA LEU A 58 4.62 -3.52 1.86
C LEU A 58 6.12 -3.19 1.76
N PRO A 59 6.53 -2.43 0.72
CA PRO A 59 7.91 -1.96 0.63
C PRO A 59 8.20 -0.89 1.69
N ALA A 60 9.40 -0.31 1.63
CA ALA A 60 9.79 0.80 2.50
C ALA A 60 8.72 1.91 2.54
N LEU A 61 8.54 2.50 3.73
CA LEU A 61 7.42 3.38 4.07
C LEU A 61 7.22 4.52 3.07
N ALA A 62 8.31 5.09 2.55
CA ALA A 62 8.25 6.16 1.55
C ALA A 62 7.48 5.74 0.28
N TYR A 63 7.69 4.51 -0.20
CA TYR A 63 6.97 3.96 -1.34
C TYR A 63 5.52 3.61 -0.97
N ALA A 64 5.30 3.00 0.19
CA ALA A 64 3.96 2.67 0.66
C ALA A 64 3.06 3.91 0.76
N LEU A 65 3.57 5.03 1.28
CA LEU A 65 2.87 6.31 1.32
C LEU A 65 2.55 6.84 -0.08
N GLY A 66 3.48 6.69 -1.04
CA GLY A 66 3.24 7.02 -2.44
C GLY A 66 2.15 6.17 -3.06
N PHE A 67 2.13 4.87 -2.78
CA PHE A 67 1.11 3.95 -3.28
C PHE A 67 -0.27 4.28 -2.72
N VAL A 68 -0.38 4.53 -1.41
CA VAL A 68 -1.65 4.94 -0.78
C VAL A 68 -2.18 6.22 -1.42
N ARG A 69 -1.31 7.22 -1.62
CA ARG A 69 -1.68 8.47 -2.29
C ARG A 69 -2.19 8.24 -3.71
N SER A 70 -1.41 7.56 -4.55
CA SER A 70 -1.79 7.29 -5.94
C SER A 70 -3.05 6.44 -6.05
N TYR A 71 -3.24 5.49 -5.12
CA TYR A 71 -4.41 4.64 -5.12
C TYR A 71 -5.66 5.40 -4.68
N ALA A 72 -5.59 6.16 -3.58
CA ALA A 72 -6.68 7.04 -3.12
C ALA A 72 -7.12 8.01 -4.23
N ARG A 73 -6.16 8.63 -4.92
CA ARG A 73 -6.43 9.51 -6.06
C ARG A 73 -7.19 8.80 -7.19
N ALA A 74 -6.77 7.59 -7.56
CA ALA A 74 -7.43 6.81 -8.61
C ALA A 74 -8.84 6.34 -8.21
N LEU A 75 -9.10 6.19 -6.91
CA LEU A 75 -10.39 5.80 -6.35
C LEU A 75 -11.32 7.00 -6.07
N GLY A 76 -10.83 8.23 -6.23
CA GLY A 76 -11.59 9.45 -5.89
C GLY A 76 -11.75 9.69 -4.38
N LEU A 77 -10.87 9.10 -3.56
CA LEU A 77 -10.80 9.31 -2.12
C LEU A 77 -9.92 10.52 -1.77
N ASP A 78 -10.04 11.02 -0.54
CA ASP A 78 -9.16 12.09 -0.04
C ASP A 78 -7.74 11.55 0.18
N GLU A 79 -6.83 11.97 -0.69
CA GLU A 79 -5.44 11.52 -0.70
C GLU A 79 -4.71 11.82 0.61
N ASP A 80 -4.94 12.99 1.19
CA ASP A 80 -4.21 13.43 2.37
C ASP A 80 -4.74 12.76 3.63
N GLU A 81 -6.04 12.51 3.73
CA GLU A 81 -6.64 11.73 4.80
C GLU A 81 -6.16 10.27 4.77
N MET A 82 -6.12 9.65 3.60
CA MET A 82 -5.61 8.27 3.46
C MET A 82 -4.14 8.15 3.83
N VAL A 83 -3.32 9.09 3.41
CA VAL A 83 -1.90 9.12 3.78
C VAL A 83 -1.71 9.36 5.28
N ARG A 84 -2.50 10.26 5.89
CA ARG A 84 -2.46 10.52 7.34
C ARG A 84 -2.79 9.26 8.14
N ARG A 85 -3.95 8.64 7.89
CA ARG A 85 -4.40 7.43 8.58
C ARG A 85 -3.43 6.27 8.37
N PHE A 86 -2.92 6.10 7.15
CA PHE A 86 -1.92 5.08 6.87
C PHE A 86 -0.62 5.28 7.66
N ARG A 87 -0.16 6.52 7.81
CA ARG A 87 1.05 6.85 8.58
C ARG A 87 0.87 6.54 10.07
N GLU A 88 -0.32 6.76 10.62
CA GLU A 88 -0.64 6.46 12.02
C GLU A 88 -0.57 4.95 12.31
N VAL A 89 -1.06 4.11 11.39
CA VAL A 89 -1.06 2.64 11.57
C VAL A 89 0.26 1.97 11.21
N SER A 90 1.05 2.56 10.33
CA SER A 90 2.32 1.98 9.86
C SER A 90 3.41 1.98 10.94
N GLY A 91 3.34 2.90 11.91
CA GLY A 91 4.34 3.06 12.96
C GLY A 91 5.79 3.21 12.44
N PRO A 92 6.80 3.16 13.33
CA PRO A 92 8.21 3.16 12.94
C PRO A 92 8.73 1.83 12.35
N ALA A 93 7.87 0.80 12.24
CA ALA A 93 8.24 -0.59 11.96
C ALA A 93 8.45 -0.94 10.47
N VAL A 94 8.01 -0.10 9.53
CA VAL A 94 8.14 -0.33 8.06
C VAL A 94 9.58 -0.08 7.54
N GLN A 95 10.57 0.04 8.42
CA GLN A 95 11.96 0.37 8.05
C GLN A 95 12.83 -0.83 7.63
N ARG A 96 12.35 -2.08 7.70
CA ARG A 96 13.23 -3.26 7.52
C ARG A 96 12.67 -4.33 6.59
N LYS A 97 12.65 -4.06 5.29
CA LYS A 97 13.13 -4.99 4.24
C LYS A 97 12.89 -4.39 2.86
N THR A 98 13.98 -4.24 2.12
CA THR A 98 13.98 -3.76 0.75
C THR A 98 14.83 -4.71 -0.06
N ASP A 99 14.25 -5.81 -0.53
CA ASP A 99 14.79 -6.54 -1.68
C ASP A 99 14.17 -5.92 -2.94
N LEU A 100 14.65 -4.72 -3.30
CA LEU A 100 14.33 -4.10 -4.58
C LEU A 100 15.16 -4.79 -5.65
N VAL A 101 14.60 -5.86 -6.23
CA VAL A 101 15.04 -6.31 -7.54
C VAL A 101 14.47 -5.34 -8.56
N PHE A 102 15.28 -4.37 -8.96
CA PHE A 102 15.07 -3.62 -10.19
C PHE A 102 15.01 -4.63 -11.34
N PRO A 103 13.93 -4.69 -12.14
CA PRO A 103 13.99 -5.48 -13.36
C PRO A 103 15.10 -4.86 -14.22
N GLU A 104 16.10 -5.66 -14.58
CA GLU A 104 17.08 -5.22 -15.56
C GLU A 104 16.33 -4.80 -16.83
N PRO A 105 16.64 -3.63 -17.42
CA PRO A 105 16.08 -3.28 -18.71
C PRO A 105 16.43 -4.42 -19.66
N VAL A 106 15.42 -5.04 -20.27
CA VAL A 106 15.60 -6.10 -21.27
C VAL A 106 16.55 -5.51 -22.31
N PRO A 107 17.78 -6.03 -22.48
CA PRO A 107 18.68 -5.50 -23.50
C PRO A 107 17.94 -5.67 -24.83
N GLU A 108 17.64 -4.54 -25.47
CA GLU A 108 17.02 -4.52 -26.79
C GLU A 108 17.89 -5.39 -27.68
N ARG A 109 17.33 -6.55 -28.05
CA ARG A 109 17.96 -7.53 -28.93
C ARG A 109 18.47 -6.77 -30.14
N GLY A 110 19.78 -6.74 -30.31
CA GLY A 110 20.43 -6.14 -31.48
C GLY A 110 19.68 -6.54 -32.74
N VAL A 111 19.16 -5.55 -33.44
CA VAL A 111 18.59 -5.73 -34.77
C VAL A 111 19.69 -5.30 -35.75
N PRO A 112 20.03 -6.15 -36.73
CA PRO A 112 21.24 -6.06 -37.56
C PRO A 112 21.33 -4.83 -38.45
#